data_AF-A0A0T6ZE18-F1
#
_entry.id   AF-A0A0T6ZE18-F1
#
_cell.length_a   1.000
_cell.length_b   1.000
_cell.length_c   1.000
_cell.angle_alpha   90.00
_cell.angle_beta   90.00
_cell.angle_gamma   90.00
#
_symmetry.space_group_name_H-M   'P 1'
#
loop_
_entity.id
_entity.type
_entity.pdbx_description
1 polymer ?
#
loop_
_entity_poly.entity_id
_entity_poly.type
_entity_poly.pdbx_seq_one_letter_code
_entity_poly.pdbx_strand_id
1 'polypeptide(L)'
;MRAGRRVAGREAAFKSTNPYQEDIRVPKPNWKLIEPFIKAVHDLETAITEADRIGDRAWDFECSADEDRLRPSGNMAFQHLHDALAELHQARKAVANAQDHLRKIASKP
;
A
#
# COMPACT_ATOMS: atom_id res chain seq x y z
N MET A 1 30.85 31.58 -72.93
CA MET A 1 30.32 32.43 -71.82
C MET A 1 28.80 32.42 -71.96
N ARG A 2 27.93 32.05 -71.01
CA ARG A 2 27.89 32.20 -69.55
C ARG A 2 27.14 31.01 -68.93
N ALA A 3 27.63 30.54 -67.79
CA ALA A 3 27.01 29.51 -66.97
C ALA A 3 25.78 30.05 -66.21
N GLY A 4 24.66 29.33 -66.29
CA GLY A 4 23.45 29.55 -65.49
C GLY A 4 23.62 28.97 -64.08
N ARG A 5 23.45 29.85 -63.09
CA ARG A 5 23.77 29.69 -61.67
C ARG A 5 22.71 28.82 -60.97
N ARG A 6 23.14 27.78 -60.24
CA ARG A 6 22.29 26.92 -59.40
C ARG A 6 21.70 27.73 -58.25
N VAL A 7 20.38 27.65 -58.05
CA VAL A 7 19.71 28.16 -56.84
C VAL A 7 19.59 26.99 -55.88
N ALA A 8 20.42 26.97 -54.84
CA ALA A 8 20.29 26.04 -53.72
C ALA A 8 19.13 26.51 -52.84
N GLY A 9 17.99 25.84 -52.95
CA GLY A 9 16.90 25.98 -51.98
C GLY A 9 17.35 25.45 -50.63
N ARG A 10 17.67 26.35 -49.70
CA ARG A 10 17.75 26.03 -48.27
C ARG A 10 16.33 25.98 -47.74
N GLU A 11 15.76 24.79 -47.66
CA GLU A 11 14.63 24.55 -46.78
C GLU A 11 15.12 24.69 -45.35
N ALA A 12 14.83 25.83 -44.74
CA ALA A 12 15.04 26.04 -43.32
C ALA A 12 14.09 25.09 -42.58
N ALA A 13 14.66 24.04 -41.98
CA ALA A 13 13.95 23.18 -41.05
C ALA A 13 13.29 24.06 -39.97
N PHE A 14 11.96 24.09 -39.98
CA PHE A 14 11.14 24.72 -38.96
C PHE A 14 11.39 23.96 -37.64
N LYS A 15 12.38 24.41 -36.87
CA LYS A 15 12.56 23.97 -35.49
C LYS A 15 11.42 24.61 -34.70
N SER A 16 10.36 23.85 -34.46
CA SER A 16 9.33 24.17 -33.48
C SER A 16 9.96 24.22 -32.10
N THR A 17 10.55 25.37 -31.74
CA THR A 17 10.89 25.72 -30.37
C THR A 17 9.61 26.15 -29.70
N ASN A 18 8.82 25.19 -29.21
CA ASN A 18 7.73 25.51 -28.29
C ASN A 18 8.37 25.77 -26.92
N PRO A 19 8.45 27.02 -26.43
CA PRO A 19 9.13 27.35 -25.18
C PRO A 19 8.30 26.97 -23.94
N TYR A 20 7.11 26.41 -24.13
CA TYR A 20 6.16 26.06 -23.07
C TYR A 20 6.09 24.55 -22.78
N GLN A 21 7.10 23.78 -23.19
CA GLN A 21 7.24 22.43 -22.69
C GLN A 21 7.78 22.52 -21.24
N GLU A 22 6.89 22.88 -20.31
CA GLU A 22 7.14 22.69 -18.89
C GLU A 22 7.43 21.21 -18.70
N ASP A 23 8.69 20.89 -18.40
CA ASP A 23 9.08 19.60 -17.85
C ASP A 23 8.29 19.41 -16.56
N ILE A 24 7.09 18.83 -16.65
CA ILE A 24 6.36 18.32 -15.49
C ILE A 24 7.23 17.20 -14.93
N ARG A 25 8.15 17.56 -14.05
CA ARG A 25 9.01 16.61 -13.32
C ARG A 25 8.09 15.83 -12.40
N VAL A 26 7.57 14.72 -12.89
CA VAL A 26 6.84 13.77 -12.05
C VAL A 26 7.81 13.35 -10.93
N PRO A 27 7.49 13.60 -9.65
CA PRO A 27 8.39 13.24 -8.56
C PRO A 27 8.65 11.74 -8.60
N LYS A 28 9.92 11.35 -8.67
CA LYS A 28 10.29 9.94 -8.60
C LYS A 28 10.06 9.43 -7.17
N PRO A 29 9.48 8.24 -6.99
CA PRO A 29 9.33 7.62 -5.67
C PRO A 29 10.70 7.47 -4.98
N ASN A 30 10.75 7.78 -3.69
CA ASN A 30 11.96 7.58 -2.88
C ASN A 30 12.02 6.12 -2.38
N TRP A 31 12.59 5.25 -3.20
CA TRP A 31 12.68 3.82 -2.91
C TRP A 31 13.40 3.48 -1.61
N LYS A 32 14.35 4.32 -1.16
CA LYS A 32 15.04 4.14 0.13
C LYS A 32 14.11 4.20 1.34
N LEU A 33 12.95 4.85 1.21
CA LEU A 33 11.91 4.89 2.25
C LEU A 33 10.79 3.89 1.98
N ILE A 34 10.45 3.68 0.70
CA ILE A 34 9.35 2.79 0.31
C ILE A 34 9.68 1.33 0.57
N GLU A 35 10.91 0.88 0.29
CA GLU A 35 11.31 -0.52 0.56
C GLU A 35 11.20 -0.91 2.04
N PRO A 36 11.77 -0.15 3.00
CA PRO A 36 11.54 -0.40 4.42
C PRO A 36 10.06 -0.37 4.81
N PHE A 37 9.28 0.53 4.22
CA PHE A 37 7.84 0.61 4.49
C PHE A 37 7.09 -0.64 4.00
N ILE A 38 7.40 -1.15 2.80
CA ILE A 38 6.84 -2.42 2.30
C ILE A 38 7.14 -3.55 3.27
N LYS A 39 8.40 -3.65 3.75
CA LYS A 39 8.78 -4.66 4.73
C LYS A 39 7.98 -4.52 6.03
N ALA A 40 7.86 -3.31 6.57
CA ALA A 40 7.12 -3.07 7.80
C ALA A 40 5.63 -3.47 7.68
N VAL A 41 5.01 -3.20 6.53
CA VAL A 41 3.61 -3.62 6.27
C VAL A 41 3.48 -5.14 6.20
N HIS A 42 4.45 -5.85 5.61
CA HIS A 42 4.46 -7.32 5.58
C HIS A 42 4.70 -7.92 6.98
N ASP A 43 5.63 -7.35 7.76
CA ASP A 43 5.86 -7.78 9.14
C ASP A 43 4.58 -7.59 9.99
N LEU A 44 3.85 -6.48 9.78
CA LEU A 44 2.57 -6.22 10.44
C LEU A 44 1.48 -7.23 10.04
N GLU A 45 1.37 -7.59 8.76
CA GLU A 45 0.44 -8.65 8.31
C GLU A 45 0.71 -9.98 9.03
N THR A 46 1.99 -10.33 9.17
CA THR A 46 2.43 -11.55 9.85
C THR A 46 2.01 -11.52 11.32
N ALA A 47 2.27 -10.40 12.01
CA ALA A 47 1.90 -10.22 13.41
C ALA A 47 0.37 -10.27 13.63
N ILE A 48 -0.40 -9.63 12.75
CA ILE A 48 -1.88 -9.67 12.79
C ILE A 48 -2.39 -11.10 12.60
N THR A 49 -1.83 -11.84 11.65
CA THR A 49 -2.22 -13.24 11.38
C THR A 49 -1.94 -14.14 12.58
N GLU A 50 -0.82 -13.93 13.26
CA GLU A 50 -0.51 -14.67 14.49
C GLU A 50 -1.46 -14.29 15.64
N ALA A 51 -1.74 -13.00 15.81
CA ALA A 51 -2.66 -12.52 16.82
C ALA A 51 -4.10 -13.03 16.59
N ASP A 52 -4.59 -13.07 15.34
CA ASP A 52 -5.90 -13.65 14.98
C ASP A 52 -5.96 -15.12 15.44
N ARG A 53 -4.95 -15.93 15.08
CA ARG A 53 -4.90 -17.36 15.46
C ARG A 53 -4.84 -17.60 16.96
N ILE A 54 -4.16 -16.73 17.72
CA ILE A 54 -4.09 -16.85 19.18
C ILE A 54 -5.40 -16.39 19.80
N GLY A 55 -5.94 -15.26 19.35
CA GLY A 55 -7.18 -14.69 19.83
C GLY A 55 -8.39 -15.58 19.58
N ASP A 56 -8.51 -16.17 18.39
CA ASP A 56 -9.59 -17.13 18.07
C ASP A 56 -9.56 -18.35 19.01
N ARG A 57 -8.36 -18.88 19.31
CA ARG A 57 -8.21 -19.99 20.27
C ARG A 57 -8.54 -19.57 21.69
N ALA A 58 -8.19 -18.35 22.10
CA ALA A 58 -8.57 -17.81 23.39
C ALA A 58 -10.10 -17.67 23.49
N TRP A 59 -10.73 -17.19 22.42
CA TRP A 59 -12.17 -17.06 22.32
C TRP A 59 -12.89 -18.41 22.39
N ASP A 60 -12.43 -19.41 21.64
CA ASP A 60 -12.99 -20.76 21.65
C ASP A 60 -12.88 -21.40 23.05
N PHE A 61 -11.73 -21.21 23.73
CA PHE A 61 -11.53 -21.69 25.09
C PHE A 61 -12.53 -21.05 26.05
N GLU A 62 -12.66 -19.73 26.04
CA GLU A 62 -13.62 -19.02 26.91
C GLU A 62 -15.06 -19.44 26.62
N CYS A 63 -15.46 -19.55 25.34
CA CYS A 63 -16.80 -20.03 24.95
C CYS A 63 -17.08 -21.45 25.44
N SER A 64 -16.08 -22.33 25.43
CA SER A 64 -16.21 -23.71 25.91
C SER A 64 -16.22 -23.84 27.43
N ALA A 65 -15.60 -22.90 28.14
CA ALA A 65 -15.60 -22.85 29.60
C ALA A 65 -16.92 -22.29 30.17
N ASP A 66 -17.69 -21.57 29.34
CA ASP A 66 -18.93 -20.89 29.71
C ASP A 66 -20.16 -21.81 29.78
N GLU A 67 -20.06 -23.10 29.42
CA GLU A 67 -21.20 -24.04 29.56
C GLU A 67 -21.58 -24.31 31.03
N ASP A 68 -20.68 -24.10 32.00
CA ASP A 68 -20.95 -24.50 33.39
C ASP A 68 -20.94 -23.37 34.43
N ARG A 69 -20.21 -22.26 34.24
CA ARG A 69 -19.98 -21.29 35.35
C ARG A 69 -19.50 -19.92 34.88
N LEU A 70 -20.36 -18.90 34.82
CA LEU A 70 -19.87 -17.52 34.97
C LEU A 70 -20.72 -16.64 35.91
N ARG A 71 -20.07 -16.23 36.99
CA ARG A 71 -20.42 -15.08 37.83
C ARG A 71 -20.12 -13.77 37.07
N PRO A 72 -20.71 -12.63 37.48
CA PRO A 72 -20.68 -11.37 36.72
C PRO A 72 -19.30 -10.80 36.31
N SER A 73 -18.21 -11.25 36.93
CA SER A 73 -16.84 -10.79 36.59
C SER A 73 -16.26 -11.40 35.31
N GLY A 74 -16.80 -12.52 34.81
CA GLY A 74 -16.37 -13.13 33.55
C GLY A 74 -16.80 -12.35 32.30
N ASN A 75 -17.82 -11.51 32.42
CA ASN A 75 -18.43 -10.82 31.28
C ASN A 75 -17.54 -9.71 30.68
N MET A 76 -16.81 -8.95 31.50
CA MET A 76 -16.00 -7.82 31.01
C MET A 76 -14.74 -8.26 30.27
N ALA A 77 -14.04 -9.28 30.77
CA ALA A 77 -12.83 -9.79 30.11
C ALA A 77 -13.18 -10.41 28.73
N PHE A 78 -14.29 -11.12 28.66
CA PHE A 78 -14.82 -11.69 27.42
C PHE A 78 -15.22 -10.59 26.42
N GLN A 79 -15.94 -9.56 26.86
CA GLN A 79 -16.28 -8.42 26.01
C GLN A 79 -15.03 -7.73 25.47
N HIS A 80 -14.01 -7.52 26.30
CA HIS A 80 -12.75 -6.91 25.84
C HIS A 80 -11.98 -7.81 24.86
N LEU A 81 -12.01 -9.13 25.01
CA LEU A 81 -11.43 -10.06 24.04
C LEU A 81 -12.16 -9.99 22.70
N HIS A 82 -13.51 -9.99 22.73
CA HIS A 82 -14.34 -9.82 21.54
C HIS A 82 -14.01 -8.51 20.81
N ASP A 83 -13.97 -7.40 21.56
CA ASP A 83 -13.69 -6.08 21.00
C ASP A 83 -12.28 -6.01 20.41
N ALA A 84 -11.28 -6.60 21.09
CA ALA A 84 -9.91 -6.69 20.57
C ALA A 84 -9.82 -7.49 19.26
N LEU A 85 -10.55 -8.61 19.15
CA LEU A 85 -10.65 -9.40 17.91
C LEU A 85 -11.30 -8.61 16.78
N ALA A 86 -12.36 -7.84 17.08
CA ALA A 86 -13.03 -7.00 16.11
C ALA A 86 -12.11 -5.87 15.60
N GLU A 87 -11.34 -5.23 16.49
CA GLU A 87 -10.33 -4.23 16.12
C GLU A 87 -9.22 -4.84 15.26
N LEU A 88 -8.74 -6.04 15.60
CA LEU A 88 -7.71 -6.74 14.85
C LEU A 88 -8.18 -7.10 13.42
N HIS A 89 -9.46 -7.49 13.28
CA HIS A 89 -10.07 -7.70 11.98
C HIS A 89 -10.10 -6.44 11.11
N GLN A 90 -10.36 -5.27 11.71
CA GLN A 90 -10.29 -3.99 11.00
C GLN A 90 -8.85 -3.66 10.60
N ALA A 91 -7.88 -3.87 11.48
CA ALA A 91 -6.46 -3.68 11.19
C ALA A 91 -6.01 -4.55 10.01
N ARG A 92 -6.45 -5.82 9.95
CA ARG A 92 -6.17 -6.73 8.83
C ARG A 92 -6.65 -6.17 7.49
N LYS A 93 -7.88 -5.63 7.44
CA LYS A 93 -8.40 -4.98 6.22
C LYS A 93 -7.57 -3.77 5.82
N ALA A 94 -7.16 -2.95 6.80
CA ALA A 94 -6.31 -1.79 6.53
C ALA A 94 -4.94 -2.19 5.97
N VAL A 95 -4.32 -3.24 6.51
CA VAL A 95 -3.04 -3.77 6.02
C VAL A 95 -3.17 -4.34 4.60
N ALA A 96 -4.22 -5.10 4.31
CA ALA A 96 -4.48 -5.61 2.96
C ALA A 96 -4.62 -4.47 1.94
N ASN A 97 -5.37 -3.42 2.28
CA ASN A 97 -5.49 -2.23 1.44
C ASN A 97 -4.14 -1.53 1.22
N ALA A 98 -3.33 -1.38 2.28
CA ALA A 98 -2.01 -0.78 2.19
C ALA A 98 -1.09 -1.58 1.25
N GLN A 99 -1.10 -2.91 1.35
CA GLN A 99 -0.35 -3.79 0.45
C GLN A 99 -0.80 -3.66 -1.00
N ASP A 100 -2.10 -3.58 -1.26
CA ASP A 100 -2.63 -3.37 -2.62
C ASP A 100 -2.19 -2.04 -3.22
N HIS A 101 -2.13 -0.97 -2.41
CA HIS A 101 -1.57 0.30 -2.84
C HIS A 101 -0.06 0.20 -3.13
N LEU A 102 0.70 -0.48 -2.28
CA LEU A 102 2.14 -0.69 -2.47
C LEU A 102 2.45 -1.52 -3.73
N ARG A 103 1.63 -2.54 -4.03
CA ARG A 103 1.73 -3.32 -5.29
C ARG A 103 1.56 -2.43 -6.51
N LYS A 104 0.60 -1.49 -6.49
CA LYS A 104 0.39 -0.52 -7.59
C LYS A 104 1.55 0.44 -7.77
N ILE A 105 2.29 0.74 -6.70
CA ILE A 105 3.50 1.57 -6.75
C ILE A 105 4.67 0.76 -7.33
N ALA A 106 4.84 -0.50 -6.91
CA ALA A 106 5.88 -1.39 -7.40
C ALA A 106 5.66 -1.87 -8.86
N SER A 107 4.41 -1.89 -9.34
CA SER A 107 4.07 -2.33 -10.69
C SER A 107 4.18 -1.26 -11.77
N LYS A 108 4.48 0.00 -11.42
CA LYS A 108 4.67 1.08 -12.40
C LYS A 108 6.13 1.13 -12.86
N PRO A 109 6.40 1.07 -14.17
CA PRO A 109 7.75 1.07 -14.73
C PRO A 109 8.49 2.39 -14.52
#